data_AF-A0A7U9SLS1-F1
#
_entry.id   AF-A0A7U9SLS1-F1
#
_cell.length_a   1.000
_cell.length_b   1.000
_cell.length_c   1.000
_cell.angle_alpha   90.00
_cell.angle_beta   90.00
_cell.angle_gamma   90.00
#
_symmetry.space_group_name_H-M   'P 1'
#
loop_
_entity.id
_entity.type
_entity.pdbx_description
1 polymer ?
#
loop_
_entity_poly.entity_id
_entity_poly.type
_entity_poly.pdbx_seq_one_letter_code
_entity_poly.pdbx_strand_id
1 'polypeptide(L)'
;MEEKIVKIFYGGFLKGGYPKEGQNLKKTGLPLEKLGGDLPYLWGEGKKETGRVRIFYSLLPEYSRKSLFTGKPKGWKREAAQALVAGARQRAAREGDCREEILVPELADGFEGLPPELLAVGLFRCRPFDRLAISLSQEAGQEEGELARELLCPYLARMRQVVFVGKESRASRRLEEYLSYEFGIIMISAQKAPGDMPWLDLDSMAKRSPRARNHINQAGMLKFLDTAVKNGYNTDVNSLKKHS
;
A
#
# COMPACT_ATOMS: atom_id res chain seq x y z
N MET A 1 26.11 -5.69 -2.52
CA MET A 1 24.71 -6.18 -2.57
C MET A 1 23.89 -4.99 -3.04
N GLU A 2 23.28 -5.11 -4.21
CA GLU A 2 22.54 -4.02 -4.84
C GLU A 2 21.21 -3.84 -4.10
N GLU A 3 20.92 -2.61 -3.67
CA GLU A 3 19.69 -2.32 -2.93
C GLU A 3 18.51 -2.34 -3.91
N LYS A 4 17.54 -3.26 -3.72
CA LYS A 4 16.34 -3.34 -4.57
C LYS A 4 15.49 -2.08 -4.34
N ILE A 5 15.49 -1.16 -5.31
CA ILE A 5 14.63 0.03 -5.32
C ILE A 5 13.48 -0.20 -6.29
N VAL A 6 12.27 -0.33 -5.74
CA VAL A 6 11.03 -0.37 -6.54
C VAL A 6 10.48 1.05 -6.65
N LYS A 7 10.26 1.51 -7.88
CA LYS A 7 9.71 2.85 -8.15
C LYS A 7 8.25 2.72 -8.56
N ILE A 8 7.37 3.34 -7.80
CA ILE A 8 5.92 3.26 -8.00
C ILE A 8 5.39 4.66 -8.29
N PHE A 9 4.54 4.76 -9.31
CA PHE A 9 3.73 5.94 -9.54
C PHE A 9 2.39 5.85 -8.80
N TYR A 10 2.05 6.89 -8.05
CA TYR A 10 0.76 7.03 -7.38
C TYR A 10 -0.06 8.19 -8.00
N GLY A 11 -1.23 7.87 -8.54
CA GLY A 11 -2.21 8.84 -9.02
C GLY A 11 -3.39 8.98 -8.07
N GLY A 12 -3.59 10.17 -7.53
CA GLY A 12 -4.66 10.44 -6.55
C GLY A 12 -5.39 11.76 -6.76
N PHE A 13 -6.27 12.11 -5.81
CA PHE A 13 -6.98 13.38 -5.80
C PHE A 13 -6.49 14.30 -4.69
N LEU A 14 -6.36 15.58 -5.00
CA LEU A 14 -6.28 16.65 -4.00
C LEU A 14 -7.70 17.14 -3.70
N LYS A 15 -8.30 16.61 -2.63
CA LYS A 15 -9.66 16.96 -2.17
C LYS A 15 -9.77 18.45 -1.84
N GLY A 16 -10.82 19.10 -2.32
CA GLY A 16 -11.04 20.54 -2.22
C GLY A 16 -10.04 21.38 -3.03
N GLY A 17 -9.11 20.75 -3.74
CA GLY A 17 -8.02 21.42 -4.43
C GLY A 17 -8.42 22.07 -5.75
N TYR A 18 -7.66 23.09 -6.12
CA TYR A 18 -7.67 23.74 -7.44
C TYR A 18 -6.25 23.70 -8.03
N PRO A 19 -6.08 23.92 -9.35
CA PRO A 19 -4.77 24.23 -9.91
C PRO A 19 -4.15 25.43 -9.17
N LYS A 20 -2.81 25.44 -9.04
CA LYS A 20 -2.11 26.59 -8.46
C LYS A 20 -2.38 27.85 -9.30
N GLU A 21 -2.31 29.02 -8.66
CA GLU A 21 -2.54 30.29 -9.36
C GLU A 21 -1.59 30.43 -10.57
N GLY A 22 -2.13 30.85 -11.72
CA GLY A 22 -1.40 30.94 -12.98
C GLY A 22 -1.14 29.59 -13.69
N GLN A 23 -1.44 28.44 -13.07
CA GLN A 23 -1.16 27.13 -13.65
C GLN A 23 -2.25 26.70 -14.64
N ASN A 24 -1.87 26.52 -15.91
CA ASN A 24 -2.72 25.88 -16.91
C ASN A 24 -2.34 24.39 -17.07
N LEU A 25 -3.01 23.52 -16.32
CA LEU A 25 -2.73 22.08 -16.34
C LEU A 25 -2.95 21.44 -17.71
N LYS A 26 -3.83 21.99 -18.57
CA LYS A 26 -4.00 21.46 -19.93
C LYS A 26 -2.77 21.63 -20.81
N LYS A 27 -1.93 22.63 -20.50
CA LYS A 27 -0.65 22.89 -21.19
C LYS A 27 0.53 22.22 -20.49
N THR A 28 0.53 22.26 -19.15
CA THR A 28 1.68 21.84 -18.33
C THR A 28 1.60 20.41 -17.81
N GLY A 29 0.42 19.78 -17.86
CA GLY A 29 0.14 18.51 -17.22
C GLY A 29 0.11 18.61 -15.68
N LEU A 30 -0.21 17.50 -15.01
CA LEU A 30 -0.13 17.40 -13.55
C LEU A 30 1.34 17.45 -13.08
N PRO A 31 1.69 18.10 -11.95
CA PRO A 31 3.05 18.00 -11.44
C PRO A 31 3.36 16.54 -11.08
N LEU A 32 4.57 16.09 -11.42
CA LEU A 32 5.13 14.82 -10.95
C LEU A 32 6.06 15.14 -9.77
N GLU A 33 5.65 14.73 -8.58
CA GLU A 33 6.39 14.97 -7.34
C GLU A 33 6.98 13.64 -6.84
N LYS A 34 8.06 13.72 -6.06
CA LYS A 34 8.65 12.56 -5.38
C LYS A 34 8.37 12.68 -3.88
N LEU A 35 7.89 11.60 -3.27
CA LEU A 35 7.78 11.54 -1.82
C LEU A 35 9.17 11.71 -1.18
N GLY A 36 9.27 12.58 -0.17
CA GLY A 36 10.57 13.02 0.37
C GLY A 36 11.46 11.88 0.90
N GLY A 37 10.87 10.78 1.37
CA GLY A 37 11.57 9.58 1.83
C GLY A 37 11.20 8.35 1.00
N ASP A 38 12.17 7.45 0.86
CA ASP A 38 11.89 6.09 0.37
C ASP A 38 11.33 5.24 1.53
N LEU A 39 10.41 4.33 1.22
CA LEU A 39 9.77 3.45 2.18
C LEU A 39 10.57 2.14 2.30
N PRO A 40 11.23 1.87 3.43
CA PRO A 40 12.02 0.65 3.58
C PRO A 40 11.11 -0.57 3.79
N TYR A 41 11.56 -1.72 3.28
CA TYR A 41 10.94 -3.01 3.53
C TYR A 41 11.99 -4.13 3.61
N LEU A 42 11.57 -5.29 4.11
CA LEU A 42 12.35 -6.54 4.03
C LEU A 42 11.69 -7.46 3.01
N TRP A 43 12.51 -8.22 2.29
CA TRP A 43 12.06 -9.15 1.24
C TRP A 43 12.97 -10.37 1.17
N GLY A 44 12.46 -11.49 0.68
CA GLY A 44 13.27 -12.67 0.38
C GLY A 44 13.77 -13.46 1.61
N GLU A 45 14.59 -14.48 1.32
CA GLU A 45 15.13 -15.38 2.34
C GLU A 45 16.41 -14.81 2.95
N GLY A 46 16.32 -14.29 4.18
CA GLY A 46 17.48 -13.92 4.99
C GLY A 46 17.45 -12.52 5.59
N LYS A 47 18.19 -12.34 6.69
CA LYS A 47 18.16 -11.15 7.57
C LYS A 47 18.70 -9.84 6.94
N LYS A 48 19.01 -9.79 5.65
CA LYS A 48 19.85 -8.73 5.06
C LYS A 48 19.33 -8.08 3.78
N GLU A 49 18.26 -8.57 3.17
CA GLU A 49 17.70 -7.94 1.98
C GLU A 49 16.73 -6.81 2.39
N THR A 50 17.30 -5.61 2.54
CA THR A 50 16.54 -4.37 2.68
C THR A 50 16.25 -3.81 1.30
N GLY A 51 14.97 -3.70 0.97
CA GLY A 51 14.50 -2.99 -0.22
C GLY A 51 13.96 -1.61 0.14
N ARG A 52 13.78 -0.77 -0.89
CA ARG A 52 13.15 0.54 -0.76
C ARG A 52 12.08 0.73 -1.83
N VAL A 53 10.91 1.19 -1.41
CA VAL A 53 9.88 1.67 -2.33
C VAL A 53 10.00 3.19 -2.45
N ARG A 54 10.26 3.66 -3.66
CA ARG A 54 10.28 5.09 -4.00
C ARG A 54 8.97 5.47 -4.66
N ILE A 55 8.26 6.42 -4.05
CA ILE A 55 6.97 6.89 -4.55
C ILE A 55 7.17 8.18 -5.35
N PHE A 56 6.74 8.14 -6.61
CA PHE A 56 6.43 9.34 -7.39
C PHE A 56 4.92 9.50 -7.41
N TYR A 57 4.42 10.73 -7.42
CA TYR A 57 2.98 10.96 -7.39
C TYR A 57 2.54 12.18 -8.18
N SER A 58 1.28 12.13 -8.61
CA SER A 58 0.55 13.28 -9.16
C SER A 58 -0.84 13.30 -8.55
N LEU A 59 -1.26 14.48 -8.09
CA LEU A 59 -2.60 14.68 -7.55
C LEU A 59 -3.42 15.52 -8.52
N LEU A 60 -4.53 14.96 -9.00
CA LEU A 60 -5.54 15.72 -9.74
C LEU A 60 -6.31 16.60 -8.75
N PRO A 61 -6.32 17.94 -8.89
CA PRO A 61 -7.18 18.78 -8.09
C PRO A 61 -8.64 18.40 -8.31
N GLU A 62 -9.45 18.35 -7.26
CA GLU A 62 -10.88 18.01 -7.38
C GLU A 62 -11.61 18.93 -8.36
N TYR A 63 -11.24 20.22 -8.38
CA TYR A 63 -11.87 21.22 -9.22
C TYR A 63 -10.90 21.78 -10.26
N SER A 64 -11.41 22.06 -11.44
CA SER A 64 -10.64 22.68 -12.53
C SER A 64 -10.51 24.20 -12.38
N ARG A 65 -11.54 24.85 -11.83
CA ARG A 65 -11.61 26.29 -11.58
C ARG A 65 -12.84 26.64 -10.74
N LYS A 66 -12.93 27.89 -10.28
CA LYS A 66 -14.18 28.49 -9.80
C LYS A 66 -14.94 29.12 -10.96
N SER A 67 -16.27 29.09 -10.90
CA SER A 67 -17.14 29.84 -11.81
C SER A 67 -17.01 31.34 -11.55
N LEU A 68 -16.77 32.14 -12.59
CA LEU A 68 -16.66 33.60 -12.46
C LEU A 68 -18.01 34.25 -12.09
N PHE A 69 -19.14 33.66 -12.49
CA PHE A 69 -20.47 34.22 -12.25
C PHE A 69 -21.08 33.80 -10.92
N THR A 70 -20.84 32.56 -10.49
CA THR A 70 -21.52 31.98 -9.33
C THR A 70 -20.58 31.68 -8.17
N GLY A 71 -19.26 31.83 -8.36
CA GLY A 71 -18.24 31.42 -7.40
C GLY A 71 -18.15 29.91 -7.18
N LYS A 72 -19.09 29.12 -7.70
CA LYS A 72 -19.21 27.68 -7.46
C LYS A 72 -18.02 26.90 -8.04
N PRO A 73 -17.56 25.83 -7.37
CA PRO A 73 -16.54 24.94 -7.90
C PRO A 73 -17.01 24.29 -9.21
N LYS A 74 -16.11 24.21 -10.19
CA LYS A 74 -16.35 23.49 -11.45
C LYS A 74 -15.39 22.31 -11.56
N GLY A 75 -15.93 21.10 -11.58
CA GLY A 75 -15.18 19.86 -11.80
C GLY A 75 -14.54 19.79 -13.19
N TRP A 76 -13.73 18.75 -13.39
CA TRP A 76 -13.12 18.44 -14.67
C TRP A 76 -14.13 17.80 -15.63
N LYS A 77 -13.98 18.08 -16.93
CA LYS A 77 -14.58 17.20 -17.95
C LYS A 77 -13.86 15.85 -17.90
N ARG A 78 -14.57 14.74 -18.10
CA ARG A 78 -14.02 13.38 -18.01
C ARG A 78 -12.79 13.20 -18.90
N GLU A 79 -12.88 13.62 -20.16
CA GLU A 79 -11.79 13.47 -21.14
C GLU A 79 -10.57 14.29 -20.75
N ALA A 80 -10.78 15.48 -20.17
CA ALA A 80 -9.69 16.32 -19.70
C ALA A 80 -8.99 15.73 -18.47
N ALA A 81 -9.75 15.16 -17.52
CA ALA A 81 -9.19 14.47 -16.37
C ALA A 81 -8.38 13.23 -16.80
N GLN A 82 -8.94 12.41 -17.69
CA GLN A 82 -8.27 11.24 -18.24
C GLN A 82 -6.98 11.61 -18.99
N ALA A 83 -7.00 12.65 -19.82
CA ALA A 83 -5.81 13.13 -20.53
C ALA A 83 -4.72 13.61 -19.57
N LEU A 84 -5.10 14.31 -18.49
CA LEU A 84 -4.16 14.76 -17.46
C LEU A 84 -3.50 13.61 -16.71
N VAL A 85 -4.30 12.60 -16.32
CA VAL A 85 -3.80 11.39 -15.64
C VAL A 85 -2.91 10.57 -16.58
N ALA A 86 -3.31 10.38 -17.84
CA ALA A 86 -2.50 9.68 -18.84
C ALA A 86 -1.14 10.39 -19.07
N GLY A 87 -1.13 11.72 -19.16
CA GLY A 87 0.10 12.49 -19.26
C GLY A 87 0.98 12.44 -18.00
N ALA A 88 0.38 12.24 -16.81
CA ALA A 88 1.13 11.98 -15.58
C ALA A 88 1.76 10.58 -15.58
N ARG A 89 1.00 9.55 -15.96
CA ARG A 89 1.49 8.16 -16.11
C ARG A 89 2.69 8.09 -17.06
N GLN A 90 2.58 8.72 -18.24
CA GLN A 90 3.65 8.73 -19.23
C GLN A 90 4.92 9.42 -18.70
N ARG A 91 4.78 10.52 -17.97
CA ARG A 91 5.94 11.19 -17.34
C ARG A 91 6.53 10.37 -16.20
N ALA A 92 5.71 9.73 -15.38
CA ALA A 92 6.20 8.87 -14.31
C ALA A 92 7.02 7.69 -14.88
N ALA A 93 6.59 7.10 -15.99
CA ALA A 93 7.34 6.07 -16.70
C ALA A 93 8.66 6.59 -17.31
N ARG A 94 8.66 7.80 -17.90
CA ARG A 94 9.84 8.36 -18.59
C ARG A 94 10.85 9.03 -17.66
N GLU A 95 10.37 9.89 -16.77
CA GLU A 95 11.20 10.73 -15.90
C GLU A 95 11.45 10.03 -14.55
N GLY A 96 10.43 9.35 -14.02
CA GLY A 96 10.52 8.62 -12.76
C GLY A 96 11.03 7.18 -12.92
N ASP A 97 11.04 6.63 -14.14
CA ASP A 97 11.32 5.21 -14.40
C ASP A 97 10.45 4.29 -13.53
N CYS A 98 9.18 4.69 -13.35
CA CYS A 98 8.19 3.89 -12.62
C CYS A 98 7.69 2.76 -13.52
N ARG A 99 7.83 1.52 -13.04
CA ARG A 99 7.29 0.33 -13.72
C ARG A 99 5.96 -0.14 -13.13
N GLU A 100 5.73 0.21 -11.88
CA GLU A 100 4.49 -0.04 -11.14
C GLU A 100 3.67 1.24 -11.07
N GLU A 101 2.35 1.11 -11.16
CA GLU A 101 1.42 2.22 -10.98
C GLU A 101 0.25 1.85 -10.07
N ILE A 102 -0.18 2.82 -9.28
CA ILE A 102 -1.33 2.71 -8.38
C ILE A 102 -2.18 3.95 -8.60
N LEU A 103 -3.36 3.75 -9.15
CA LEU A 103 -4.37 4.80 -9.27
C LEU A 103 -5.45 4.57 -8.23
N VAL A 104 -5.92 5.65 -7.60
CA VAL A 104 -7.14 5.56 -6.80
C VAL A 104 -8.31 5.09 -7.69
N PRO A 105 -9.27 4.31 -7.15
CA PRO A 105 -10.34 3.72 -7.96
C PRO A 105 -11.11 4.73 -8.80
N GLU A 106 -11.24 5.97 -8.34
CA GLU A 106 -11.93 7.04 -9.05
C GLU A 106 -11.16 7.57 -10.29
N LEU A 107 -9.86 7.25 -10.43
CA LEU A 107 -9.01 7.61 -11.57
C LEU A 107 -8.66 6.41 -12.46
N ALA A 108 -8.96 5.20 -12.02
CA ALA A 108 -8.58 3.98 -12.69
C ALA A 108 -9.78 3.36 -13.44
N ASP A 109 -9.52 2.69 -14.57
CA ASP A 109 -10.53 1.87 -15.24
C ASP A 109 -10.68 0.47 -14.58
N GLY A 110 -9.88 0.21 -13.53
CA GLY A 110 -9.87 -1.00 -12.72
C GLY A 110 -8.81 -0.90 -11.62
N PHE A 111 -8.87 -1.76 -10.59
CA PHE A 111 -7.85 -1.85 -9.55
C PHE A 111 -7.15 -3.20 -9.64
N GLU A 112 -5.87 -3.20 -10.04
CA GLU A 112 -5.07 -4.41 -10.25
C GLU A 112 -4.43 -4.96 -8.97
N GLY A 113 -4.76 -4.36 -7.81
CA GLY A 113 -4.13 -4.68 -6.53
C GLY A 113 -2.98 -3.73 -6.20
N LEU A 114 -2.29 -4.02 -5.10
CA LEU A 114 -1.07 -3.29 -4.73
C LEU A 114 0.16 -4.14 -5.01
N PRO A 115 1.29 -3.52 -5.43
CA PRO A 115 2.57 -4.21 -5.48
C PRO A 115 2.91 -4.86 -4.13
N PRO A 116 3.39 -6.11 -4.11
CA PRO A 116 3.77 -6.82 -2.90
C PRO A 116 4.70 -6.03 -1.98
N GLU A 117 5.61 -5.24 -2.55
CA GLU A 117 6.53 -4.41 -1.80
C GLU A 117 5.83 -3.37 -0.92
N LEU A 118 4.63 -2.89 -1.29
CA LEU A 118 3.85 -2.02 -0.41
C LEU A 118 3.27 -2.78 0.78
N LEU A 119 2.85 -4.04 0.61
CA LEU A 119 2.44 -4.88 1.74
C LEU A 119 3.64 -5.17 2.66
N ALA A 120 4.82 -5.39 2.08
CA ALA A 120 6.07 -5.56 2.81
C ALA A 120 6.48 -4.30 3.60
N VAL A 121 6.27 -3.10 3.05
CA VAL A 121 6.41 -1.82 3.79
C VAL A 121 5.45 -1.80 4.98
N GLY A 122 4.21 -2.26 4.81
CA GLY A 122 3.23 -2.39 5.89
C GLY A 122 3.75 -3.24 7.05
N LEU A 123 4.25 -4.45 6.75
CA LEU A 123 4.88 -5.33 7.73
C LEU A 123 6.10 -4.69 8.40
N PHE A 124 6.98 -4.07 7.61
CA PHE A 124 8.20 -3.45 8.11
C PHE A 124 7.92 -2.38 9.18
N ARG A 125 6.86 -1.58 8.97
CA ARG A 125 6.43 -0.52 9.87
C ARG A 125 5.83 -1.03 11.18
N CYS A 126 5.35 -2.27 11.20
CA CYS A 126 4.83 -2.91 12.41
C CYS A 126 5.93 -3.47 13.32
N ARG A 127 7.20 -3.45 12.90
CA ARG A 127 8.32 -3.94 13.72
C ARG A 127 8.54 -3.10 14.97
N PRO A 128 9.05 -3.71 16.07
CA PRO A 128 9.31 -5.14 16.21
C PRO A 128 8.03 -5.95 16.46
N PHE A 129 7.98 -7.19 15.96
CA PHE A 129 6.96 -8.19 16.28
C PHE A 129 7.54 -9.60 16.19
N ASP A 130 7.04 -10.50 17.00
CA ASP A 130 7.35 -11.95 17.01
C ASP A 130 6.08 -12.80 16.95
N ARG A 131 4.91 -12.17 16.77
CA ARG A 131 3.61 -12.80 16.58
C ARG A 131 2.87 -12.06 15.46
N LEU A 132 2.17 -12.79 14.60
CA LEU A 132 1.44 -12.19 13.47
C LEU A 132 0.16 -12.99 13.17
N ALA A 133 -0.92 -12.28 12.85
CA ALA A 133 -2.12 -12.87 12.25
C ALA A 133 -2.01 -12.83 10.72
N ILE A 134 -2.50 -13.87 10.05
CA ILE A 134 -2.60 -13.93 8.60
C ILE A 134 -3.97 -14.43 8.15
N SER A 135 -4.53 -13.80 7.14
CA SER A 135 -5.73 -14.27 6.42
C SER A 135 -5.39 -14.50 4.96
N LEU A 136 -5.86 -15.62 4.42
CA LEU A 136 -5.75 -16.02 3.02
C LEU A 136 -7.16 -16.31 2.50
N SER A 137 -7.37 -16.07 1.21
CA SER A 137 -8.61 -16.39 0.52
C SER A 137 -8.93 -17.89 0.60
N GLN A 138 -10.22 -18.24 0.66
CA GLN A 138 -10.65 -19.63 0.52
C GLN A 138 -10.35 -20.19 -0.87
N GLU A 139 -10.39 -19.31 -1.88
CA GLU A 139 -10.08 -19.62 -3.27
C GLU A 139 -8.60 -19.36 -3.58
N ALA A 140 -7.79 -19.10 -2.55
CA ALA A 140 -6.36 -18.83 -2.70
C ALA A 140 -5.68 -19.95 -3.50
N GLY A 141 -5.15 -19.55 -4.64
CA GLY A 141 -4.32 -20.38 -5.50
C GLY A 141 -2.89 -20.48 -4.98
N GLN A 142 -2.01 -20.94 -5.85
CA GLN A 142 -0.58 -21.01 -5.57
C GLN A 142 0.02 -19.62 -5.36
N GLU A 143 -0.38 -18.63 -6.17
CA GLU A 143 0.19 -17.28 -6.15
C GLU A 143 0.03 -16.57 -4.80
N GLU A 144 -1.16 -16.59 -4.19
CA GLU A 144 -1.38 -15.94 -2.90
C GLU A 144 -0.60 -16.63 -1.77
N GLY A 145 -0.49 -17.97 -1.81
CA GLY A 145 0.32 -18.73 -0.86
C GLY A 145 1.82 -18.42 -0.97
N GLU A 146 2.33 -18.27 -2.19
CA GLU A 146 3.73 -17.86 -2.44
C GLU A 146 3.97 -16.42 -1.97
N LEU A 147 3.05 -15.50 -2.27
CA LEU A 147 3.12 -14.12 -1.79
C LEU A 147 3.16 -14.06 -0.26
N ALA A 148 2.31 -14.84 0.42
CA ALA A 148 2.32 -14.94 1.88
C ALA A 148 3.69 -15.41 2.39
N ARG A 149 4.27 -16.42 1.74
CA ARG A 149 5.60 -16.95 2.08
C ARG A 149 6.69 -15.90 1.90
N GLU A 150 6.73 -15.22 0.77
CA GLU A 150 7.71 -14.17 0.46
C GLU A 150 7.64 -13.00 1.43
N LEU A 151 6.42 -12.55 1.78
CA LEU A 151 6.19 -11.48 2.73
C LEU A 151 6.62 -11.84 4.15
N LEU A 152 6.41 -13.10 4.57
CA LEU A 152 6.70 -13.53 5.93
C LEU A 152 8.16 -13.96 6.13
N CYS A 153 8.80 -14.54 5.12
CA CYS A 153 10.13 -15.15 5.24
C CYS A 153 11.18 -14.29 5.98
N PRO A 154 11.30 -12.97 5.74
CA PRO A 154 12.28 -12.13 6.44
C PRO A 154 12.10 -12.06 7.97
N TYR A 155 10.91 -12.41 8.46
CA TYR A 155 10.52 -12.31 9.86
C TYR A 155 10.51 -13.67 10.59
N LEU A 156 10.44 -14.79 9.86
CA LEU A 156 10.18 -16.13 10.43
C LEU A 156 11.24 -16.58 11.44
N ALA A 157 12.51 -16.26 11.22
CA ALA A 157 13.60 -16.65 12.13
C ALA A 157 13.49 -16.05 13.56
N ARG A 158 12.58 -15.10 13.80
CA ARG A 158 12.30 -14.51 15.12
C ARG A 158 10.83 -14.64 15.52
N MET A 159 10.02 -15.30 14.68
CA MET A 159 8.60 -15.44 14.90
C MET A 159 8.36 -16.58 15.88
N ARG A 160 7.58 -16.33 16.93
CA ARG A 160 7.14 -17.32 17.92
C ARG A 160 5.80 -17.94 17.57
N GLN A 161 4.94 -17.21 16.87
CA GLN A 161 3.57 -17.65 16.59
C GLN A 161 3.00 -17.00 15.34
N VAL A 162 2.31 -17.80 14.54
CA VAL A 162 1.43 -17.32 13.47
C VAL A 162 -0.01 -17.72 13.79
N VAL A 163 -0.94 -16.78 13.69
CA VAL A 163 -2.37 -17.03 13.88
C VAL A 163 -3.05 -16.98 12.52
N PHE A 164 -3.67 -18.07 12.09
CA PHE A 164 -4.48 -18.10 10.88
C PHE A 164 -5.90 -17.63 11.18
N VAL A 165 -6.39 -16.66 10.43
CA VAL A 165 -7.73 -16.08 10.61
C VAL A 165 -8.52 -16.29 9.33
N GLY A 166 -9.52 -17.16 9.38
CA GLY A 166 -10.34 -17.49 8.23
C GLY A 166 -10.73 -18.96 8.20
N LYS A 167 -11.28 -19.40 7.07
CA LYS A 167 -11.49 -20.83 6.81
C LYS A 167 -10.25 -21.40 6.15
N GLU A 168 -9.92 -22.63 6.52
CA GLU A 168 -8.80 -23.36 5.93
C GLU A 168 -8.94 -23.47 4.41
N SER A 169 -7.84 -23.25 3.70
CA SER A 169 -7.71 -23.37 2.25
C SER A 169 -6.47 -24.21 1.90
N ARG A 170 -6.33 -24.57 0.62
CA ARG A 170 -5.11 -25.27 0.17
C ARG A 170 -3.85 -24.43 0.42
N ALA A 171 -3.95 -23.10 0.25
CA ALA A 171 -2.85 -22.18 0.54
C ALA A 171 -2.53 -22.14 2.03
N SER A 172 -3.54 -22.10 2.92
CA SER A 172 -3.28 -22.08 4.37
C SER A 172 -2.62 -23.37 4.86
N ARG A 173 -3.03 -24.54 4.36
CA ARG A 173 -2.37 -25.82 4.71
C ARG A 173 -0.90 -25.85 4.29
N ARG A 174 -0.59 -25.40 3.07
CA ARG A 174 0.79 -25.33 2.58
C ARG A 174 1.64 -24.37 3.40
N LEU A 175 1.06 -23.23 3.78
CA LEU A 175 1.74 -22.29 4.67
C LEU A 175 1.99 -22.92 6.05
N GLU A 176 1.02 -23.64 6.61
CA GLU A 176 1.18 -24.38 7.87
C GLU A 176 2.32 -25.41 7.80
N GLU A 177 2.31 -26.24 6.75
CA GLU A 177 3.36 -27.23 6.49
C GLU A 177 4.73 -26.54 6.41
N TYR A 178 4.86 -25.48 5.61
CA TYR A 178 6.11 -24.71 5.49
C TYR A 178 6.59 -24.15 6.83
N LEU A 179 5.70 -23.50 7.58
CA LEU A 179 6.03 -22.92 8.89
C LEU A 179 6.49 -23.98 9.89
N SER A 180 5.81 -25.13 9.89
CA SER A 180 6.11 -26.24 10.79
C SER A 180 7.43 -26.93 10.42
N TYR A 181 7.62 -27.32 9.15
CA TYR A 181 8.79 -28.08 8.72
C TYR A 181 10.08 -27.25 8.71
N GLU A 182 10.02 -26.00 8.23
CA GLU A 182 11.23 -25.19 8.03
C GLU A 182 11.62 -24.38 9.28
N PHE A 183 10.64 -23.98 10.09
CA PHE A 183 10.87 -23.06 11.22
C PHE A 183 10.38 -23.61 12.57
N GLY A 184 9.72 -24.76 12.62
CA GLY A 184 9.12 -25.29 13.85
C GLY A 184 8.01 -24.40 14.41
N ILE A 185 7.38 -23.56 13.58
CA ILE A 185 6.34 -22.62 13.99
C ILE A 185 4.97 -23.29 13.82
N ILE A 186 4.23 -23.40 14.92
CA ILE A 186 2.85 -23.90 14.90
C ILE A 186 1.92 -22.75 14.53
N MET A 187 1.13 -22.95 13.48
CA MET A 187 0.07 -22.03 13.09
C MET A 187 -1.21 -22.34 13.87
N ILE A 188 -1.82 -21.34 14.50
CA ILE A 188 -3.04 -21.52 15.30
C ILE A 188 -4.23 -20.88 14.60
N SER A 189 -5.28 -21.66 14.35
CA SER A 189 -6.54 -21.16 13.79
C SER A 189 -7.34 -20.34 14.80
N ALA A 190 -7.84 -19.19 14.36
CA ALA A 190 -8.70 -18.30 15.14
C ALA A 190 -9.85 -17.74 14.29
N GLN A 191 -10.99 -17.47 14.93
CA GLN A 191 -12.12 -16.84 14.24
C GLN A 191 -11.93 -15.34 13.99
N LYS A 192 -11.08 -14.68 14.78
CA LYS A 192 -10.79 -13.24 14.69
C LYS A 192 -9.32 -12.99 14.96
N ALA A 193 -8.74 -12.03 14.25
CA ALA A 193 -7.39 -11.55 14.51
C ALA A 193 -7.32 -10.90 15.91
N PRO A 194 -6.33 -11.28 16.74
CA PRO A 194 -6.03 -10.58 17.97
C PRO A 194 -5.67 -9.11 17.73
N GLY A 195 -6.15 -8.21 18.58
CA GLY A 195 -6.00 -6.76 18.37
C GLY A 195 -4.60 -6.20 18.63
N ASP A 196 -3.74 -6.99 19.28
CA ASP A 196 -2.38 -6.63 19.69
C ASP A 196 -1.29 -7.06 18.69
N MET A 197 -1.64 -7.80 17.64
CA MET A 197 -0.69 -8.28 16.63
C MET A 197 -0.85 -7.60 15.28
N PRO A 198 0.23 -7.49 14.49
CA PRO A 198 0.12 -7.20 13.07
C PRO A 198 -0.74 -8.26 12.39
N TRP A 199 -1.61 -7.83 11.49
CA TRP A 199 -2.47 -8.70 10.73
C TRP A 199 -2.24 -8.48 9.24
N LEU A 200 -1.62 -9.46 8.59
CA LEU A 200 -1.51 -9.52 7.14
C LEU A 200 -2.77 -10.15 6.56
N ASP A 201 -3.66 -9.34 6.00
CA ASP A 201 -4.91 -9.81 5.44
C ASP A 201 -4.84 -9.76 3.91
N LEU A 202 -4.63 -10.93 3.31
CA LEU A 202 -4.62 -11.13 1.86
C LEU A 202 -5.99 -11.56 1.32
N ASP A 203 -6.95 -11.93 2.18
CA ASP A 203 -8.32 -12.30 1.81
C ASP A 203 -9.18 -11.06 1.47
N SER A 204 -8.91 -9.92 2.12
CA SER A 204 -9.73 -8.71 1.96
C SER A 204 -9.43 -7.91 0.69
N MET A 205 -9.96 -8.38 -0.44
CA MET A 205 -10.13 -7.53 -1.63
C MET A 205 -11.20 -6.44 -1.43
N ALA A 206 -12.16 -6.54 -0.48
CA ALA A 206 -13.24 -5.54 -0.40
C ALA A 206 -14.12 -5.48 0.88
N LYS A 207 -13.65 -5.81 2.10
CA LYS A 207 -14.54 -5.71 3.28
C LYS A 207 -13.94 -4.89 4.42
N ARG A 208 -14.79 -4.04 5.00
CA ARG A 208 -14.48 -3.04 6.03
C ARG A 208 -13.53 -3.59 7.10
N SER A 209 -12.40 -2.91 7.21
CA SER A 209 -11.36 -3.15 8.20
C SER A 209 -11.93 -3.09 9.63
N PRO A 210 -11.75 -4.14 10.46
CA PRO A 210 -11.80 -4.00 11.90
C PRO A 210 -10.79 -2.93 12.32
N ARG A 211 -11.07 -2.18 13.39
CA ARG A 211 -10.16 -1.16 13.95
C ARG A 211 -8.91 -1.78 14.60
N ALA A 212 -8.23 -2.70 13.93
CA ALA A 212 -6.93 -3.19 14.34
C ALA A 212 -5.88 -2.16 13.92
N ARG A 213 -5.09 -1.70 14.89
CA ARG A 213 -4.09 -0.63 14.72
C ARG A 213 -3.00 -1.01 13.70
N ASN A 214 -2.82 -2.31 13.45
CA ASN A 214 -1.77 -2.92 12.62
C ASN A 214 -2.36 -3.84 11.53
N HIS A 215 -3.49 -3.46 10.94
CA HIS A 215 -4.12 -4.22 9.84
C HIS A 215 -3.48 -3.84 8.50
N ILE A 216 -2.80 -4.81 7.88
CA ILE A 216 -2.07 -4.69 6.61
C ILE A 216 -2.90 -5.38 5.54
N ASN A 217 -3.63 -4.60 4.76
CA ASN A 217 -4.39 -5.04 3.60
C ASN A 217 -4.36 -3.99 2.49
N GLN A 218 -4.93 -4.30 1.32
CA GLN A 218 -4.88 -3.42 0.16
C GLN A 218 -5.49 -2.04 0.45
N ALA A 219 -6.69 -1.98 1.03
CA ALA A 219 -7.35 -0.71 1.35
C ALA A 219 -6.59 0.13 2.38
N GLY A 220 -6.04 -0.51 3.41
CA GLY A 220 -5.24 0.12 4.45
C GLY A 220 -3.93 0.70 3.89
N MET A 221 -3.26 -0.04 3.02
CA MET A 221 -2.02 0.40 2.38
C MET A 221 -2.25 1.50 1.34
N LEU A 222 -3.36 1.45 0.58
CA LEU A 222 -3.75 2.54 -0.31
C LEU A 222 -4.04 3.83 0.48
N LYS A 223 -4.75 3.72 1.61
CA LYS A 223 -5.00 4.86 2.52
C LYS A 223 -3.71 5.41 3.11
N PHE A 224 -2.78 4.54 3.50
CA PHE A 224 -1.46 4.94 3.96
C PHE A 224 -0.73 5.75 2.89
N LEU A 225 -0.70 5.26 1.65
CA LEU A 225 -0.05 5.93 0.51
C LEU A 225 -0.68 7.30 0.24
N ASP A 226 -2.01 7.37 0.16
CA ASP A 226 -2.77 8.63 -0.02
C ASP A 226 -2.44 9.65 1.09
N THR A 227 -2.34 9.19 2.33
CA THR A 227 -1.97 10.04 3.47
C THR A 227 -0.52 10.51 3.38
N ALA A 228 0.40 9.62 3.02
CA ALA A 228 1.83 9.91 2.94
C ALA A 228 2.14 10.95 1.86
N VAL A 229 1.50 10.88 0.68
CA VAL A 229 1.74 11.86 -0.39
C VAL A 229 1.11 13.23 -0.11
N LYS A 230 0.00 13.28 0.64
CA LYS A 230 -0.69 14.55 0.96
C LYS A 230 -0.07 15.29 2.14
N ASN A 231 0.38 14.56 3.16
CA ASN A 231 0.87 15.13 4.41
C ASN A 231 2.40 15.01 4.55
N GLY A 232 3.08 14.39 3.59
CA GLY A 232 4.50 14.06 3.67
C GLY A 232 4.78 12.78 4.46
N TYR A 233 5.97 12.22 4.23
CA TYR A 233 6.50 11.07 4.96
C TYR A 233 7.03 11.52 6.34
N ASN A 234 6.11 11.87 7.24
CA ASN A 234 6.38 12.09 8.67
C ASN A 234 5.10 11.77 9.47
N THR A 235 4.57 10.56 9.29
CA THR A 235 3.50 10.05 10.18
C THR A 235 4.11 9.36 11.40
N ASP A 236 4.91 10.12 12.15
CA ASP A 236 5.02 9.92 13.59
C ASP A 236 3.66 10.19 14.21
N VAL A 237 2.77 9.20 14.14
CA VAL A 237 1.56 9.15 14.99
C VAL A 237 1.86 8.37 16.28
N ASN A 238 3.14 8.05 16.55
CA ASN A 238 3.57 7.31 17.73
C ASN A 238 4.59 8.06 18.62
N SER A 239 4.43 9.37 18.79
CA SER A 239 5.14 10.11 19.85
C SER A 239 4.26 11.01 20.74
N LEU A 240 2.94 11.06 20.52
CA LEU A 240 2.03 11.83 21.38
C LEU A 240 0.88 10.98 21.93
N LYS A 241 1.14 10.36 23.09
CA LYS A 241 0.30 10.37 24.31
C LYS A 241 0.85 9.33 25.31
N LYS A 242 1.96 9.67 25.96
CA LYS A 242 2.24 9.29 27.36
C LYS A 242 2.22 10.56 28.19
N HIS A 243 1.02 11.08 28.45
CA HIS A 243 0.76 12.00 29.55
C HIS A 243 -0.68 11.78 29.99
N SER A 244 -0.84 10.91 30.98
CA SER A 244 -1.64 11.07 32.21
C SER A 244 -1.59 9.74 32.93
#